data_AF-A0A2I0D024-F1
#
_entry.id   AF-A0A2I0D024-F1
#
_cell.length_a   1.000
_cell.length_b   1.000
_cell.length_c   1.000
_cell.angle_alpha   90.00
_cell.angle_beta   90.00
_cell.angle_gamma   90.00
#
_symmetry.space_group_name_H-M   'P 1'
#
loop_
_entity.id
_entity.type
_entity.pdbx_description
1 polymer ?
#
loop_
_entity_poly.entity_id
_entity_poly.type
_entity_poly.pdbx_seq_one_letter_code
_entity_poly.pdbx_strand_id
1 'polypeptide(L)' 'MAVSWIEAKECAEREGLSHVYHDCDNETYGACREGETQGSFKEGVFIEHRCICMPSHLSAEEMEKKEKQFRSENPHW' A
#
# COMPACT_ATOMS: atom_id res chain seq x y z
N MET A 1 -10.50 -6.71 -1.00
CA MET A 1 -9.49 -5.72 -0.61
C MET A 1 -8.91 -6.20 0.69
N ALA A 2 -7.59 -6.14 0.85
CA ALA A 2 -6.92 -6.60 2.05
C ALA A 2 -7.08 -5.58 3.18
N VAL A 3 -7.09 -6.05 4.42
CA VAL A 3 -7.16 -5.19 5.62
C VAL A 3 -5.85 -5.16 6.41
N SER A 4 -4.81 -5.83 5.91
CA SER A 4 -3.49 -5.87 6.54
C SER A 4 -2.38 -6.12 5.52
N TRP A 5 -1.14 -5.87 5.94
CA TRP A 5 0.06 -6.25 5.19
C TRP A 5 0.17 -7.75 4.91
N ILE A 6 -0.36 -8.59 5.80
CA ILE A 6 -0.38 -10.04 5.63
C ILE A 6 -1.24 -10.40 4.42
N GLU A 7 -2.50 -9.94 4.42
CA GLU A 7 -3.43 -10.23 3.33
C GLU A 7 -2.98 -9.60 2.01
N ALA A 8 -2.38 -8.41 2.04
CA ALA A 8 -1.84 -7.76 0.85
C ALA A 8 -0.69 -8.57 0.24
N LYS A 9 0.19 -9.10 1.09
CA LYS A 9 1.28 -9.97 0.66
C LYS A 9 0.76 -11.27 0.06
N GLU A 10 -0.21 -11.93 0.71
CA GLU A 10 -0.85 -13.13 0.17
C GLU A 10 -1.50 -12.86 -1.20
N CYS A 11 -2.12 -11.70 -1.39
CA CYS A 11 -2.63 -11.28 -2.69
C CYS A 11 -1.49 -11.14 -3.71
N ALA A 12 -0.40 -10.48 -3.34
CA ALA A 12 0.75 -10.28 -4.23
C ALA A 12 1.40 -11.61 -4.64
N GLU A 13 1.55 -12.55 -3.71
CA GLU A 13 2.08 -13.89 -3.98
C GLU A 13 1.16 -14.69 -4.92
N ARG A 14 -0.15 -14.67 -4.66
CA ARG A 14 -1.15 -15.34 -5.51
C ARG A 14 -1.18 -14.78 -6.93
N GLU A 15 -0.97 -13.49 -7.07
CA GLU A 15 -1.10 -12.76 -8.35
C GLU A 15 0.26 -12.54 -9.06
N GLY A 16 1.36 -12.97 -8.44
CA GLY A 16 2.71 -12.81 -8.99
C GLY A 16 3.19 -11.35 -9.04
N LEU A 17 2.71 -10.51 -8.13
CA LEU A 17 3.02 -9.09 -8.06
C LEU A 17 4.22 -8.82 -7.14
N SER A 18 5.06 -7.86 -7.54
CA SER A 18 6.30 -7.54 -6.83
C SER A 18 6.11 -6.58 -5.66
N HIS A 19 4.94 -5.92 -5.56
CA HIS A 19 4.69 -4.87 -4.59
C HIS A 19 3.31 -5.00 -3.94
N VAL A 20 3.21 -4.36 -2.77
CA VAL A 20 1.99 -4.17 -2.01
C VAL A 20 1.88 -2.70 -1.60
N TYR A 21 0.67 -2.26 -1.30
CA TYR A 21 0.41 -0.90 -0.85
C TYR A 21 -0.57 -0.85 0.31
N HIS A 22 -0.46 0.22 1.10
CA HIS A 22 -1.47 0.69 2.03
C HIS A 22 -1.98 2.05 1.54
N ASP A 23 -3.23 2.09 1.10
CA ASP A 23 -3.98 3.32 0.82
C ASP A 23 -4.45 3.92 2.15
N CYS A 24 -3.76 4.98 2.56
CA CYS A 24 -3.99 5.65 3.84
C CYS A 24 -5.24 6.53 3.82
N ASP A 25 -5.75 6.89 2.65
CA ASP A 25 -6.96 7.71 2.54
C ASP A 25 -8.22 6.87 2.69
N ASN A 26 -8.16 5.58 2.31
CA ASN A 26 -9.26 4.63 2.48
C ASN A 26 -9.03 3.56 3.56
N GLU A 27 -7.86 3.55 4.21
CA GLU A 27 -7.42 2.53 5.17
C GLU A 27 -7.51 1.10 4.59
N THR A 28 -7.09 0.94 3.32
CA THR A 28 -7.13 -0.35 2.62
C THR A 28 -5.76 -0.79 2.16
N TYR A 29 -5.58 -2.10 2.06
CA TYR A 29 -4.34 -2.69 1.57
C TYR A 29 -4.57 -3.45 0.27
N GLY A 30 -3.52 -3.60 -0.52
CA GLY A 30 -3.58 -4.33 -1.77
C GLY A 30 -2.22 -4.70 -2.33
N ALA A 31 -2.25 -5.43 -3.43
CA ALA A 31 -1.09 -5.75 -4.23
C ALA A 31 -1.06 -4.86 -5.48
N CYS A 32 0.12 -4.48 -5.94
CA CYS A 32 0.28 -3.65 -7.13
C CYS A 32 1.55 -4.00 -7.89
N ARG A 33 1.67 -3.47 -9.11
CA ARG A 33 2.96 -3.46 -9.81
C ARG A 33 3.79 -2.26 -9.35
N GLU A 34 5.08 -2.38 -9.56
CA GLU A 34 6.00 -1.27 -9.32
C GLU A 34 5.63 -0.05 -10.18
N GLY A 35 5.49 1.12 -9.54
CA GLY A 35 5.17 2.38 -10.20
C GLY A 35 3.69 2.63 -10.48
N GLU A 36 2.78 1.75 -10.08
CA GLU A 36 1.34 1.99 -10.21
C GLU A 36 0.83 2.99 -9.16
N THR A 37 0.22 4.08 -9.62
CA THR A 37 -0.46 5.07 -8.78
C THR A 37 -1.86 4.59 -8.42
N GLN A 38 -2.20 4.65 -7.14
CA GLN A 38 -3.54 4.33 -6.64
C GLN A 38 -4.33 5.61 -6.38
N GLY A 39 -5.62 5.59 -6.61
CA GLY A 39 -6.46 6.78 -6.50
C GLY A 39 -7.92 6.52 -6.83
N SER A 40 -8.71 7.57 -6.85
CA SER A 40 -10.13 7.52 -7.21
C SER A 40 -10.48 8.61 -8.22
N PHE A 41 -11.45 8.31 -9.09
CA PHE A 41 -12.05 9.33 -9.94
C PHE A 41 -13.14 10.07 -9.16
N LYS A 42 -12.96 11.38 -9.01
CA LYS A 42 -13.98 12.29 -8.45
C LYS A 42 -14.34 13.32 -9.51
N GLU A 43 -15.62 13.37 -9.87
CA GLU A 43 -16.15 14.32 -10.85
C GLU A 43 -15.40 14.31 -12.21
N GLY A 44 -14.94 13.12 -12.64
CA GLY A 44 -14.21 12.95 -13.90
C GLY A 44 -12.72 13.27 -13.84
N VAL A 45 -12.19 13.64 -12.66
CA VAL A 45 -10.76 13.88 -12.42
C VAL A 45 -10.19 12.75 -11.56
N PHE A 46 -9.03 12.22 -11.95
CA PHE A 46 -8.28 11.27 -11.12
C PHE A 46 -7.59 12.00 -9.98
N ILE A 47 -7.91 11.61 -8.75
CA ILE A 47 -7.28 12.09 -7.52
C ILE A 47 -6.44 10.96 -6.97
N GLU A 48 -5.12 11.17 -6.98
CA GLU A 48 -4.16 10.22 -6.40
C GLU A 48 -4.32 10.17 -4.88
N HIS A 49 -4.26 8.97 -4.32
CA HIS A 49 -4.32 8.75 -2.87
C HIS A 49 -2.92 8.74 -2.26
N ARG A 50 -2.87 9.02 -0.96
CA ARG A 50 -1.65 8.83 -0.17
C ARG A 50 -1.43 7.35 0.10
N CYS A 51 -0.56 6.74 -0.70
CA CYS A 51 -0.22 5.33 -0.57
C CYS A 51 1.21 5.12 -0.10
N ILE A 52 1.39 4.15 0.80
CA ILE A 52 2.70 3.62 1.15
C ILE A 52 2.88 2.32 0.38
N CYS A 53 3.78 2.30 -0.60
CA CYS A 53 4.10 1.12 -1.39
C CYS A 53 5.39 0.45 -0.90
N MET A 54 5.39 -0.88 -0.82
CA MET A 54 6.56 -1.66 -0.39
C MET A 54 6.71 -2.94 -1.22
N PRO A 55 7.93 -3.49 -1.34
CA PRO A 55 8.14 -4.77 -2.00
C PRO A 55 7.46 -5.94 -1.28
N SER A 56 6.79 -6.82 -2.03
CA SER A 56 6.04 -7.97 -1.48
C SER A 56 6.92 -9.05 -0.86
N HIS A 57 8.22 -9.08 -1.17
CA HIS A 57 9.17 -10.02 -0.56
C HIS A 57 9.47 -9.72 0.92
N LEU A 58 9.19 -8.51 1.41
CA LEU A 58 9.33 -8.17 2.83
C LEU A 58 8.35 -8.97 3.67
N SER A 59 8.70 -9.25 4.93
CA SER A 59 7.73 -9.80 5.90
C SER A 59 6.70 -8.74 6.31
N ALA A 60 5.50 -9.16 6.72
CA ALA A 60 4.47 -8.25 7.21
C ALA A 60 4.96 -7.43 8.41
N GLU A 61 5.72 -8.02 9.32
CA GLU A 61 6.32 -7.33 10.47
C GLU A 61 7.31 -6.22 10.04
N GLU A 62 8.14 -6.49 9.02
CA GLU A 62 9.05 -5.48 8.47
C GLU A 62 8.27 -4.34 7.81
N MET A 63 7.21 -4.65 7.07
CA MET A 63 6.35 -3.64 6.43
C MET A 63 5.68 -2.76 7.48
N GLU A 64 5.10 -3.35 8.53
CA GLU A 64 4.51 -2.60 9.64
C GLU A 64 5.53 -1.71 10.33
N LYS A 65 6.74 -2.22 10.60
CA LYS A 65 7.80 -1.44 11.26
C LYS A 65 8.19 -0.24 10.40
N LYS A 66 8.37 -0.44 9.09
CA LYS A 66 8.70 0.63 8.15
C LYS A 66 7.59 1.65 8.05
N GLU A 67 6.33 1.22 8.00
CA GLU A 67 5.19 2.12 7.98
C GLU A 67 5.12 2.96 9.26
N LYS A 68 5.22 2.33 10.43
CA LYS A 68 5.22 3.03 11.73
C LYS A 68 6.34 4.06 11.81
N GLN A 69 7.54 3.68 11.36
CA GLN A 69 8.68 4.59 11.29
C GLN A 69 8.40 5.77 10.35
N PHE A 70 7.94 5.50 9.13
CA PHE A 70 7.62 6.53 8.14
C PHE A 70 6.60 7.55 8.68
N ARG A 71 5.51 7.09 9.29
CA ARG A 71 4.48 7.98 9.90
C ARG A 71 5.04 8.79 11.07
N SER A 72 5.94 8.21 11.87
CA SER A 72 6.57 8.92 12.98
C SER A 72 7.54 10.00 12.49
N GLU A 73 8.24 9.76 11.39
CA GLU A 73 9.18 10.72 10.79
C GLU A 73 8.47 11.80 9.96
N ASN A 74 7.26 11.50 9.46
CA ASN A 74 6.48 12.38 8.58
C ASN A 74 5.05 12.60 9.12
N PRO A 75 4.89 13.29 10.26
CA PRO A 75 3.58 13.46 10.92
C PRO A 75 2.57 14.32 10.14
N HIS A 76 3.01 15.04 9.10
CA HIS A 76 2.18 15.91 8.27
C HIS A 76 1.94 15.37 6.86
N TRP A 77 2.45 14.17 6.59
CA TRP A 77 2.14 13.45 5.36
C TRP A 77 0.73 12.86 5.46
#